data_AF-A0A0S8EF96-F1
#
_entry.id   AF-A0A0S8EF96-F1
#
_cell.length_a   1.000
_cell.length_b   1.000
_cell.length_c   1.000
_cell.angle_alpha   90.00
_cell.angle_beta   90.00
_cell.angle_gamma   90.00
#
_symmetry.space_group_name_H-M   'P 1'
#
loop_
_entity.id
_entity.type
_entity.pdbx_description
1 polymer ?
#
loop_
_entity_poly.entity_id
_entity_poly.type
_entity_poly.pdbx_seq_one_letter_code
_entity_poly.pdbx_strand_id
1 'polypeptide(L)'
;MARLWARLTCAPVTIADAERRRQIQFLSGLLLALSVLGALSLAIQALFVPGFHRTLLFLAPALAFLLLAYGLNCTGRYMPAALMAMAIMVAGSISALWADPNDAFAFAYLVVPVFLARLFLAERHFLIATGTIVLVVMVAASALDVPVARVAAGSIFVVLVSAILWLAIRHRAAVEKDRRAELAQREARYRSVITTMAEGITVQLNDSTVVDCNPAAERILGMSRDQLAGRTPIDPRWRAIH
;
A
#
# COMPACT_ATOMS: atom_id res chain seq x y z
N MET A 1 2.83 19.21 11.34
CA MET A 1 1.93 18.12 10.88
C MET A 1 2.58 16.73 10.86
N ALA A 2 3.80 16.54 10.34
CA ALA A 2 4.44 15.22 10.24
C ALA A 2 4.54 14.41 11.56
N ARG A 3 4.82 15.06 12.70
CA ARG A 3 4.89 14.38 14.02
C ARG A 3 3.54 13.92 14.56
N LEU A 4 2.46 14.63 14.23
CA LEU A 4 1.08 14.27 14.60
C LEU A 4 0.57 13.10 13.74
N TRP A 5 0.84 13.15 12.44
CA TRP A 5 0.56 12.06 11.51
C TRP A 5 1.28 10.77 11.93
N ALA A 6 2.57 10.86 12.25
CA ALA A 6 3.35 9.73 12.73
C ALA A 6 2.76 9.11 14.01
N ARG A 7 2.30 9.92 14.98
CA ARG A 7 1.67 9.42 16.22
C ARG A 7 0.33 8.72 15.98
N LEU A 8 -0.48 9.22 15.05
CA LEU A 8 -1.80 8.66 14.73
C LEU A 8 -1.70 7.39 13.87
N THR A 9 -0.67 7.26 13.03
CA THR A 9 -0.51 6.08 12.17
C THR A 9 0.39 4.99 12.75
N CYS A 10 0.97 5.17 13.94
CA CYS A 10 1.93 4.21 14.50
C CYS A 10 1.32 2.81 14.67
N ALA A 11 1.84 1.83 13.93
CA ALA A 11 1.64 0.42 14.23
C ALA A 11 2.33 0.07 15.56
N PRO A 12 1.73 -0.76 16.42
CA PRO A 12 2.33 -1.14 17.70
C PRO A 12 3.72 -1.77 17.46
N VAL A 13 4.70 -1.34 18.26
CA VAL A 13 6.13 -1.73 18.14
C VAL A 13 6.33 -3.25 18.32
N THR A 14 5.33 -3.95 18.84
CA THR A 14 5.30 -5.40 19.10
C THR A 14 5.26 -6.28 17.86
N ILE A 15 4.99 -5.73 16.67
CA ILE A 15 4.92 -6.51 15.42
C ILE A 15 6.31 -6.56 14.77
N ALA A 16 6.95 -7.73 14.79
CA ALA A 16 8.28 -7.92 14.19
C ALA A 16 8.28 -7.70 12.66
N ASP A 17 7.21 -8.12 11.98
CA ASP A 17 7.09 -8.03 10.52
C ASP A 17 7.01 -6.59 10.02
N ALA A 18 8.02 -6.16 9.25
CA ALA A 18 8.05 -4.84 8.62
C ALA A 18 6.87 -4.64 7.63
N GLU A 19 6.46 -5.70 6.94
CA GLU A 19 5.35 -5.66 5.99
C GLU A 19 4.00 -5.42 6.69
N ARG A 20 3.72 -6.17 7.76
CA ARG A 20 2.49 -5.96 8.56
C ARG A 20 2.43 -4.56 9.16
N ARG A 21 3.57 -4.03 9.63
CA ARG A 21 3.64 -2.65 10.14
C ARG A 21 3.28 -1.62 9.07
N ARG A 22 3.78 -1.78 7.84
CA ARG A 22 3.43 -0.89 6.71
C ARG A 22 1.95 -0.98 6.35
N GLN A 23 1.38 -2.19 6.33
CA GLN A 23 -0.05 -2.40 6.05
C GLN A 23 -0.95 -1.73 7.10
N ILE A 24 -0.62 -1.86 8.39
CA ILE A 24 -1.34 -1.19 9.48
C ILE A 24 -1.23 0.33 9.36
N GLN A 25 -0.04 0.87 9.13
CA GLN A 25 0.18 2.31 8.95
C GLN A 25 -0.63 2.87 7.78
N PHE A 26 -0.63 2.16 6.65
CA PHE A 26 -1.40 2.54 5.47
C PHE A 26 -2.90 2.51 5.75
N LEU A 27 -3.42 1.42 6.33
CA LEU A 27 -4.84 1.31 6.64
C LEU A 27 -5.29 2.36 7.67
N SER A 28 -4.46 2.66 8.68
CA SER A 28 -4.73 3.73 9.65
C SER A 28 -4.81 5.09 8.99
N GLY A 29 -3.84 5.42 8.12
CA GLY A 29 -3.85 6.69 7.38
C GLY A 29 -5.07 6.81 6.47
N LEU A 30 -5.44 5.71 5.79
CA LEU A 30 -6.61 5.67 4.93
C LEU A 30 -7.92 5.81 5.71
N LEU A 31 -8.11 5.05 6.79
CA LEU A 31 -9.33 5.13 7.62
C LEU A 31 -9.49 6.51 8.27
N LEU A 32 -8.41 7.14 8.73
CA LEU A 32 -8.45 8.51 9.24
C LEU A 32 -8.82 9.50 8.14
N ALA A 33 -8.19 9.40 6.96
CA ALA A 33 -8.52 10.26 5.83
C ALA A 33 -9.99 10.12 5.41
N LEU A 34 -10.49 8.89 5.29
CA LEU A 34 -11.89 8.60 4.98
C LEU A 34 -12.84 9.15 6.05
N SER A 35 -12.49 9.01 7.32
CA SER A 35 -13.31 9.53 8.43
C SER A 35 -13.36 11.07 8.42
N VAL A 36 -12.22 11.74 8.21
CA VAL A 36 -12.15 13.21 8.16
C VAL A 36 -12.86 13.76 6.93
N LEU A 37 -12.58 13.20 5.74
CA LEU A 37 -13.23 13.60 4.50
C LEU A 37 -14.73 13.31 4.53
N GLY A 38 -15.14 12.17 5.07
CA GLY A 38 -16.54 11.81 5.26
C GLY A 38 -17.26 12.76 6.21
N ALA A 39 -16.64 13.10 7.36
CA ALA A 39 -17.19 14.07 8.30
C ALA A 39 -17.33 15.47 7.68
N LEU A 40 -16.31 15.91 6.93
CA LEU A 40 -16.36 17.18 6.19
C LEU A 40 -17.47 17.16 5.14
N SER A 41 -17.58 16.09 4.36
CA SER A 41 -18.64 15.92 3.35
C SER A 41 -20.03 15.98 3.99
N LEU A 42 -20.23 15.30 5.12
CA LEU A 42 -21.50 15.31 5.87
C LEU A 42 -21.82 16.69 6.41
N ALA A 43 -20.82 17.42 6.94
CA ALA A 43 -21.01 18.79 7.41
C ALA A 43 -21.40 19.75 6.26
N ILE A 44 -20.76 19.63 5.09
CA ILE A 44 -21.10 20.41 3.91
C ILE A 44 -22.54 20.09 3.47
N GLN A 45 -22.88 18.81 3.30
CA GLN A 45 -24.23 18.42 2.87
C GLN A 45 -25.31 18.88 3.86
N ALA A 46 -25.03 18.84 5.17
CA ALA A 46 -25.96 19.34 6.19
C ALA A 46 -26.23 20.86 6.09
N LEU A 47 -25.28 21.65 5.59
CA LEU A 47 -25.43 23.09 5.42
C LEU A 47 -26.12 23.47 4.11
N PHE A 48 -25.89 22.72 3.03
CA PHE A 48 -26.30 23.10 1.68
C PHE A 48 -27.50 22.32 1.14
N VAL A 49 -27.82 21.14 1.68
CA VAL A 49 -28.90 20.27 1.16
C VAL A 49 -30.12 20.30 2.10
N PRO A 50 -31.25 20.89 1.66
CA PRO A 50 -32.49 20.85 2.44
C PRO A 50 -32.97 19.41 2.64
N GLY A 51 -33.38 19.05 3.86
CA GLY A 51 -33.87 17.70 4.17
C GLY A 51 -32.80 16.66 4.50
N PHE A 52 -31.51 17.02 4.44
CA PHE A 52 -30.40 16.10 4.66
C PHE A 52 -30.34 15.47 6.07
N HIS A 53 -31.03 16.05 7.05
CA HIS A 53 -31.06 15.53 8.43
C HIS A 53 -31.52 14.06 8.52
N ARG A 54 -32.41 13.61 7.63
CA ARG A 54 -32.81 12.19 7.57
C ARG A 54 -31.65 11.32 7.10
N THR A 55 -30.99 11.69 6.00
CA THR A 55 -29.83 10.97 5.46
C THR A 55 -28.64 10.98 6.42
N LEU A 56 -28.45 12.09 7.15
CA LEU A 56 -27.42 12.24 8.19
C LEU A 56 -27.55 11.19 9.29
N LEU A 57 -28.78 10.86 9.73
CA LEU A 57 -29.03 9.82 10.74
C LEU A 57 -28.58 8.43 10.28
N PHE A 58 -28.62 8.15 8.97
CA PHE A 58 -28.16 6.87 8.40
C PHE A 58 -26.66 6.83 8.13
N LEU A 59 -26.05 7.98 7.80
CA LEU A 59 -24.63 8.07 7.45
C LEU A 59 -23.72 8.31 8.67
N ALA A 60 -24.20 8.95 9.73
CA ALA A 60 -23.40 9.21 10.93
C ALA A 60 -22.89 7.94 11.63
N PRO A 61 -23.68 6.83 11.75
CA PRO A 61 -23.16 5.58 12.28
C PRO A 61 -21.99 5.02 11.47
N ALA A 62 -21.99 5.20 10.14
CA ALA A 62 -20.90 4.71 9.28
C ALA A 62 -19.56 5.36 9.66
N LEU A 63 -19.53 6.65 10.01
CA LEU A 63 -18.33 7.30 10.53
C LEU A 63 -17.87 6.71 11.87
N ALA A 64 -18.81 6.45 12.79
CA ALA A 64 -18.47 5.85 14.08
C ALA A 64 -17.88 4.43 13.89
N PHE A 65 -18.45 3.65 12.98
CA PHE A 65 -17.92 2.33 12.65
C PHE A 65 -16.56 2.38 11.91
N LEU A 66 -16.30 3.41 11.08
CA LEU A 66 -14.97 3.62 10.49
C LEU A 66 -13.92 3.96 11.57
N LEU A 67 -14.27 4.75 12.58
CA LEU A 67 -13.40 5.01 13.73
C LEU A 67 -13.19 3.75 14.58
N LEU A 68 -14.20 2.89 14.71
CA LEU A 68 -14.07 1.58 15.34
C LEU A 68 -13.13 0.67 14.53
N ALA A 69 -13.24 0.68 13.20
CA ALA A 69 -12.32 -0.04 12.32
C ALA A 69 -10.88 0.46 12.47
N TYR A 70 -10.71 1.77 12.62
CA TYR A 70 -9.42 2.38 12.90
C TYR A 70 -8.87 1.89 14.25
N GLY A 71 -9.68 1.91 15.32
CA GLY A 71 -9.29 1.38 16.63
C GLY A 71 -8.89 -0.10 16.56
N LEU A 72 -9.66 -0.92 15.84
CA LEU A 72 -9.36 -2.34 15.62
C LEU A 72 -8.06 -2.53 14.84
N ASN A 73 -7.79 -1.72 13.81
CA ASN A 73 -6.54 -1.74 13.07
C ASN A 73 -5.34 -1.44 13.98
N CYS A 74 -5.47 -0.48 14.90
CA CYS A 74 -4.45 -0.16 15.90
C CYS A 74 -4.12 -1.32 16.86
N THR A 75 -5.04 -2.29 17.05
CA THR A 75 -4.76 -3.51 17.83
C THR A 75 -3.90 -4.54 17.09
N GLY A 76 -3.53 -4.27 15.83
CA GLY A 76 -2.75 -5.18 14.97
C GLY A 76 -3.58 -6.13 14.13
N ARG A 77 -4.92 -6.07 14.21
CA ARG A 77 -5.86 -6.89 13.43
C ARG A 77 -6.33 -6.15 12.17
N TYR A 78 -5.41 -5.93 11.22
CA TYR A 78 -5.71 -5.17 10.00
C TYR A 78 -6.73 -5.86 9.07
N MET A 79 -6.70 -7.19 8.94
CA MET A 79 -7.58 -7.90 8.01
C MET A 79 -9.07 -7.82 8.43
N PRO A 80 -9.43 -8.10 9.70
CA PRO A 80 -10.79 -7.84 10.19
C PRO A 80 -11.19 -6.36 10.08
N ALA A 81 -10.26 -5.43 10.35
CA ALA A 81 -10.54 -3.99 10.23
C ALA A 81 -10.85 -3.58 8.79
N ALA A 82 -10.10 -4.10 7.81
CA ALA A 82 -10.34 -3.86 6.40
C ALA A 82 -11.69 -4.45 5.94
N LEU A 83 -12.00 -5.69 6.34
CA LEU A 83 -13.30 -6.32 6.03
C LEU A 83 -14.47 -5.54 6.62
N MET A 84 -14.34 -5.09 7.86
CA MET A 84 -15.36 -4.27 8.51
C MET A 84 -15.52 -2.93 7.80
N ALA A 85 -14.43 -2.24 7.47
CA ALA A 85 -14.46 -1.00 6.69
C ALA A 85 -15.15 -1.19 5.33
N MET A 86 -14.83 -2.28 4.62
CA MET A 86 -15.48 -2.60 3.35
C MET A 86 -17.00 -2.81 3.52
N ALA A 87 -17.39 -3.60 4.53
CA ALA A 87 -18.80 -3.87 4.82
C ALA A 87 -19.57 -2.60 5.17
N ILE A 88 -18.99 -1.70 5.97
CA ILE A 88 -19.60 -0.41 6.34
C ILE A 88 -19.84 0.45 5.10
N MET A 89 -18.89 0.50 4.17
CA MET A 89 -19.04 1.31 2.95
C MET A 89 -20.08 0.75 1.98
N VAL A 90 -20.17 -0.58 1.88
CA VAL A 90 -21.25 -1.24 1.12
C VAL A 90 -22.61 -0.97 1.78
N ALA A 91 -22.71 -1.07 3.11
CA ALA A 91 -23.93 -0.75 3.84
C ALA A 91 -24.31 0.74 3.70
N GLY A 92 -23.32 1.65 3.68
CA GLY A 92 -23.51 3.07 3.42
C GLY A 92 -24.07 3.34 2.02
N SER A 93 -23.58 2.62 1.00
CA SER A 93 -24.13 2.67 -0.36
C SER A 93 -25.60 2.26 -0.41
N ILE A 94 -25.95 1.14 0.24
CA ILE A 94 -27.35 0.67 0.32
C ILE A 94 -28.23 1.65 1.10
N SER A 95 -27.71 2.20 2.20
CA SER A 95 -28.43 3.18 3.03
C SER A 95 -28.71 4.47 2.25
N ALA A 96 -27.77 4.89 1.38
CA ALA A 96 -27.97 6.02 0.49
C ALA A 96 -29.10 5.75 -0.52
N LEU A 97 -29.12 4.57 -1.16
CA LEU A 97 -30.22 4.17 -2.05
C LEU A 97 -31.57 4.06 -1.34
N TRP A 98 -31.56 3.64 -0.07
CA TRP A 98 -32.77 3.57 0.75
C TRP A 98 -33.31 4.96 1.09
N ALA A 99 -32.43 5.92 1.35
CA ALA A 99 -32.80 7.31 1.64
C ALA A 99 -33.31 8.05 0.38
N ASP A 100 -32.66 7.84 -0.77
CA ASP A 100 -33.08 8.33 -2.07
C ASP A 100 -32.68 7.33 -3.17
N PRO A 101 -33.64 6.58 -3.75
CA PRO A 101 -33.38 5.65 -4.85
C PRO A 101 -32.81 6.35 -6.10
N ASN A 102 -32.94 7.69 -6.18
CA ASN A 102 -32.40 8.52 -7.25
C ASN A 102 -31.07 9.19 -6.88
N ASP A 103 -30.41 8.82 -5.78
CA ASP A 103 -29.07 9.31 -5.47
C ASP A 103 -28.05 8.76 -6.48
N ALA A 104 -27.53 9.65 -7.33
CA ALA A 104 -26.51 9.30 -8.34
C ALA A 104 -25.16 8.92 -7.71
N PHE A 105 -24.89 9.33 -6.47
CA PHE A 105 -23.60 9.12 -5.81
C PHE A 105 -23.55 7.85 -4.97
N ALA A 106 -24.67 7.14 -4.78
CA ALA A 106 -24.72 5.93 -3.97
C ALA A 106 -23.68 4.87 -4.38
N PHE A 107 -23.41 4.73 -5.69
CA PHE A 107 -22.41 3.80 -6.22
C PHE A 107 -20.97 4.29 -6.08
N ALA A 108 -20.73 5.59 -5.94
CA ALA A 108 -19.38 6.14 -5.74
C ALA A 108 -18.77 5.66 -4.40
N TYR A 109 -19.61 5.39 -3.40
CA TYR A 109 -19.19 4.79 -2.13
C TYR A 109 -18.54 3.41 -2.29
N LEU A 110 -18.76 2.71 -3.41
CA LEU A 110 -18.22 1.39 -3.68
C LEU A 110 -16.78 1.40 -4.22
N VAL A 111 -16.24 2.56 -4.61
CA VAL A 111 -14.86 2.69 -5.11
C VAL A 111 -13.85 2.29 -4.03
N VAL A 112 -14.05 2.80 -2.82
CA VAL A 112 -13.13 2.57 -1.71
C VAL A 112 -13.14 1.12 -1.21
N PRO A 113 -14.28 0.42 -1.03
CA PRO A 113 -14.25 -0.99 -0.66
C PRO A 113 -13.64 -1.87 -1.75
N VAL A 114 -13.83 -1.55 -3.03
CA VAL A 114 -13.12 -2.23 -4.13
C VAL A 114 -11.62 -1.98 -4.07
N PHE A 115 -11.20 -0.75 -3.80
CA PHE A 115 -9.80 -0.39 -3.61
C PHE A 115 -9.16 -1.15 -2.44
N LEU A 116 -9.85 -1.17 -1.28
CA LEU A 116 -9.43 -1.95 -0.11
C LEU A 116 -9.36 -3.44 -0.42
N ALA A 117 -10.35 -3.99 -1.13
CA ALA A 117 -10.36 -5.38 -1.55
C ALA A 117 -9.11 -5.69 -2.39
N ARG A 118 -8.78 -4.85 -3.39
CA ARG A 118 -7.60 -5.09 -4.23
C ARG A 118 -6.28 -4.97 -3.47
N LEU A 119 -6.23 -4.08 -2.48
CA LEU A 119 -5.02 -3.82 -1.71
C LEU A 119 -4.69 -4.95 -0.72
N PHE A 120 -5.71 -5.54 -0.09
CA PHE A 120 -5.53 -6.52 0.98
C PHE A 120 -5.81 -7.96 0.58
N LEU A 121 -6.61 -8.20 -0.46
CA LEU A 121 -6.93 -9.55 -0.94
C LEU A 121 -6.01 -9.98 -2.07
N ALA A 122 -5.71 -11.28 -2.11
CA ALA A 122 -5.06 -11.90 -3.25
C ALA A 122 -5.93 -11.78 -4.51
N GLU A 123 -5.31 -11.86 -5.68
CA GLU A 123 -5.96 -11.67 -6.99
C GLU A 123 -7.22 -12.52 -7.17
N ARG A 124 -7.21 -13.78 -6.73
CA ARG A 124 -8.37 -14.69 -6.78
C ARG A 124 -9.53 -14.20 -5.93
N HIS A 125 -9.23 -13.73 -4.71
CA HIS A 125 -10.25 -13.25 -3.76
C HIS A 125 -10.77 -11.86 -4.12
N PHE A 126 -9.99 -11.06 -4.85
CA PHE A 126 -10.40 -9.74 -5.31
C PHE A 126 -11.58 -9.80 -6.31
N LEU A 127 -11.51 -10.71 -7.29
CA LEU A 127 -12.59 -10.88 -8.27
C LEU A 127 -13.87 -11.38 -7.60
N ILE A 128 -13.74 -12.32 -6.66
CA ILE A 128 -14.86 -12.82 -5.85
C ILE A 128 -15.48 -11.68 -5.05
N ALA A 129 -14.67 -10.92 -4.31
CA ALA A 129 -15.17 -9.80 -3.49
C ALA A 129 -15.88 -8.74 -4.35
N THR A 130 -15.32 -8.38 -5.51
CA THR A 130 -15.96 -7.44 -6.44
C THR A 130 -17.30 -7.99 -6.94
N GLY A 131 -17.34 -9.24 -7.38
CA GLY A 131 -18.57 -9.90 -7.84
C GLY A 131 -19.64 -9.93 -6.74
N THR A 132 -19.24 -10.25 -5.51
CA THR A 132 -20.15 -10.24 -4.35
C THR A 132 -20.67 -8.84 -4.06
N ILE A 133 -19.81 -7.81 -4.06
CA ILE A 133 -20.25 -6.42 -3.85
C ILE A 133 -21.26 -5.99 -4.91
N VAL A 134 -20.98 -6.27 -6.18
CA VAL A 134 -21.90 -5.93 -7.29
C VAL A 134 -23.21 -6.69 -7.14
N LEU A 135 -23.17 -7.99 -6.83
CA LEU A 135 -24.37 -8.81 -6.62
C LEU A 135 -25.22 -8.29 -5.46
N VAL A 136 -24.61 -8.02 -4.31
CA VAL A 136 -25.31 -7.49 -3.13
C VAL A 136 -25.98 -6.15 -3.45
N VAL A 137 -25.28 -5.26 -4.16
CA VAL A 137 -25.83 -3.95 -4.54
C VAL A 137 -26.93 -4.10 -5.59
N MET A 138 -26.81 -5.00 -6.56
CA MET A 138 -27.89 -5.26 -7.54
C MET A 138 -29.14 -5.80 -6.85
N VAL A 139 -29.00 -6.77 -5.94
CA VAL A 139 -30.14 -7.32 -5.18
C VAL A 139 -30.78 -6.24 -4.31
N ALA A 140 -29.98 -5.47 -3.57
CA ALA A 140 -30.49 -4.37 -2.74
C ALA A 140 -31.20 -3.30 -3.59
N ALA A 141 -30.61 -2.89 -4.71
CA ALA A 141 -31.20 -1.90 -5.60
C ALA A 141 -32.51 -2.39 -6.25
N SER A 142 -32.60 -3.69 -6.56
CA SER A 142 -33.84 -4.29 -7.08
C SER A 142 -34.96 -4.30 -6.04
N ALA A 143 -34.63 -4.51 -4.76
CA ALA A 143 -35.60 -4.47 -3.67
C ALA A 143 -36.07 -3.04 -3.34
N LEU A 144 -35.37 -2.01 -3.81
CA LEU A 144 -35.66 -0.59 -3.59
C LEU A 144 -36.23 0.10 -4.85
N ASP A 145 -36.66 -0.68 -5.85
CA ASP A 145 -37.20 -0.19 -7.12
C ASP A 145 -36.31 0.85 -7.82
N VAL A 146 -34.99 0.73 -7.65
CA VAL A 146 -34.02 1.64 -8.28
C VAL A 146 -34.07 1.42 -9.80
N PRO A 147 -34.12 2.50 -10.61
CA PRO A 147 -34.16 2.40 -12.07
C PRO A 147 -33.03 1.52 -12.63
N VAL A 148 -33.39 0.53 -13.46
CA VAL A 148 -32.44 -0.45 -14.03
C VAL A 148 -31.24 0.22 -14.70
N ALA A 149 -31.45 1.34 -15.40
CA ALA A 149 -30.39 2.10 -16.04
C ALA A 149 -29.33 2.62 -15.04
N ARG A 150 -29.74 3.02 -13.83
CA ARG A 150 -28.83 3.48 -12.77
C ARG A 150 -28.07 2.33 -12.15
N VAL A 151 -28.75 1.21 -11.88
CA VAL A 151 -28.11 0.00 -11.36
C VAL A 151 -27.07 -0.50 -12.36
N ALA A 152 -27.42 -0.56 -13.65
CA ALA A 152 -26.50 -0.94 -14.70
C ALA A 152 -25.29 0.01 -14.78
N ALA A 153 -25.53 1.34 -14.78
CA ALA A 153 -24.46 2.33 -14.83
C ALA A 153 -23.52 2.22 -13.60
N GLY A 154 -24.09 2.08 -12.40
CA GLY A 154 -23.35 1.91 -11.16
C GLY A 154 -22.52 0.62 -11.12
N SER A 155 -23.10 -0.51 -11.52
CA SER A 155 -22.40 -1.79 -11.62
C SER A 155 -21.28 -1.74 -12.66
N ILE A 156 -21.51 -1.16 -13.83
CA ILE A 156 -20.48 -0.96 -14.87
C ILE A 156 -19.35 -0.09 -14.33
N PHE A 157 -19.67 1.01 -13.65
CA PHE A 157 -18.68 1.88 -13.04
C PHE A 157 -17.80 1.13 -12.03
N VAL A 158 -18.40 0.33 -11.15
CA VAL A 158 -17.67 -0.51 -10.19
C VAL A 158 -16.77 -1.52 -10.90
N VAL A 159 -17.27 -2.21 -11.94
CA VAL A 159 -16.49 -3.19 -12.71
C VAL A 159 -15.32 -2.52 -13.43
N LEU A 160 -15.52 -1.35 -14.05
CA LEU A 160 -14.47 -0.59 -14.71
C LEU A 160 -13.38 -0.16 -13.73
N VAL A 161 -13.77 0.40 -12.58
CA VAL A 161 -12.84 0.79 -11.51
C VAL A 161 -12.06 -0.44 -11.02
N SER A 162 -12.73 -1.57 -10.80
CA SER A 162 -12.08 -2.83 -10.42
C SER A 162 -11.07 -3.31 -11.46
N ALA A 163 -11.41 -3.24 -12.75
CA ALA A 163 -10.52 -3.64 -13.84
C ALA A 163 -9.28 -2.73 -13.92
N ILE A 164 -9.47 -1.40 -13.78
CA ILE A 164 -8.38 -0.42 -13.76
C ILE A 164 -7.46 -0.67 -12.57
N LEU A 165 -8.02 -0.84 -11.36
CA LEU A 165 -7.24 -1.11 -10.16
C LEU A 165 -6.47 -2.42 -10.26
N TRP A 166 -7.09 -3.46 -10.81
CA TRP A 166 -6.45 -4.74 -11.06
C TRP A 166 -5.26 -4.60 -12.01
N LEU A 167 -5.47 -3.94 -13.16
CA LEU A 167 -4.44 -3.71 -14.16
C LEU A 167 -3.30 -2.85 -13.60
N ALA A 168 -3.62 -1.74 -12.94
CA ALA A 168 -2.63 -0.82 -12.39
C ALA A 168 -1.73 -1.49 -11.34
N ILE A 169 -2.31 -2.25 -10.41
CA ILE A 169 -1.52 -2.92 -9.36
C ILE A 169 -0.75 -4.11 -9.93
N ARG A 170 -1.31 -4.84 -10.91
CA ARG A 170 -0.60 -5.91 -11.62
C ARG A 170 0.60 -5.37 -12.40
N HIS A 171 0.42 -4.24 -13.10
CA HIS A 171 1.49 -3.60 -13.86
C HIS A 171 2.60 -3.08 -12.92
N ARG A 172 2.24 -2.41 -11.82
CA ARG A 172 3.22 -1.97 -10.81
C ARG A 172 4.03 -3.14 -10.24
N ALA A 173 3.37 -4.27 -9.95
CA ALA A 173 4.07 -5.46 -9.45
C ALA A 173 5.03 -6.06 -10.50
N ALA A 174 4.66 -6.07 -11.77
CA ALA A 174 5.53 -6.51 -12.86
C ALA A 174 6.76 -5.59 -13.02
N VAL A 175 6.55 -4.28 -13.09
CA VAL A 175 7.62 -3.29 -13.22
C VAL A 175 8.62 -3.35 -12.06
N GLU A 176 8.13 -3.49 -10.82
CA GLU A 176 9.01 -3.62 -9.65
C GLU A 176 9.83 -4.91 -9.70
N LYS A 177 9.24 -6.02 -10.17
CA LYS A 177 9.96 -7.29 -10.36
C LYS A 177 11.05 -7.16 -11.41
N ASP A 178 10.76 -6.52 -12.55
CA ASP A 178 11.71 -6.31 -13.64
C ASP A 178 12.87 -5.41 -13.18
N ARG A 179 12.55 -4.32 -12.46
CA ARG A 179 13.56 -3.42 -11.90
C ARG A 179 14.50 -4.15 -10.92
N ARG A 180 13.96 -5.02 -10.06
CA ARG A 180 14.78 -5.84 -9.14
C ARG A 180 15.65 -6.84 -9.89
N ALA A 181 15.11 -7.49 -10.93
CA ALA A 181 15.86 -8.42 -11.75
C ALA A 181 17.01 -7.71 -12.50
N GLU A 182 16.75 -6.53 -13.05
CA GLU A 182 17.77 -5.73 -13.74
C GLU A 182 18.87 -5.27 -12.77
N LEU A 183 18.51 -4.80 -11.58
CA LEU A 183 19.48 -4.44 -10.54
C LEU A 183 20.36 -5.63 -10.13
N ALA A 184 19.74 -6.80 -9.90
CA ALA A 184 20.46 -8.03 -9.56
C ALA A 184 21.39 -8.47 -10.70
N GLN A 185 20.96 -8.35 -11.96
CA GLN A 185 21.79 -8.68 -13.13
C GLN A 185 22.97 -7.72 -13.28
N ARG A 186 22.74 -6.41 -13.10
CA ARG A 186 23.81 -5.39 -13.12
C ARG A 186 24.82 -5.64 -12.01
N GLU A 187 24.36 -5.94 -10.79
CA GLU A 187 25.23 -6.26 -9.67
C GLU A 187 26.04 -7.53 -9.93
N ALA A 188 25.42 -8.58 -10.46
CA ALA A 188 26.11 -9.82 -10.82
C ALA A 188 27.17 -9.60 -11.92
N ARG A 189 26.84 -8.81 -12.95
CA ARG A 189 27.79 -8.46 -14.03
C ARG A 189 28.95 -7.64 -13.50
N TYR A 190 28.68 -6.63 -12.67
CA TYR A 190 29.71 -5.80 -12.03
C TYR A 190 30.64 -6.65 -11.17
N ARG A 191 30.08 -7.50 -10.30
CA ARG A 191 30.85 -8.44 -9.48
C ARG A 191 31.70 -9.36 -10.37
N SER A 192 31.15 -9.93 -11.44
CA SER A 192 31.89 -10.80 -12.35
C SER A 192 33.05 -10.09 -13.04
N VAL A 193 32.88 -8.84 -13.48
CA VAL A 193 33.97 -8.06 -14.09
C VAL A 193 35.08 -7.79 -13.07
N ILE A 194 34.73 -7.40 -11.84
CA ILE A 194 35.70 -7.14 -10.78
C ILE A 194 36.42 -8.40 -10.30
N THR A 195 35.74 -9.53 -10.26
CA THR A 195 36.37 -10.78 -9.82
C THR A 195 37.28 -11.38 -10.88
N THR A 196 37.03 -11.12 -12.17
CA THR A 196 37.77 -11.71 -13.29
C THR A 196 38.88 -10.82 -13.85
N MET A 197 38.89 -9.51 -13.54
CA MET A 197 39.95 -8.62 -14.01
C MET A 197 41.33 -9.04 -13.50
N ALA A 198 42.36 -8.74 -14.30
CA ALA A 198 43.75 -9.01 -13.93
C ALA A 198 44.32 -7.95 -12.98
N GLU A 199 43.76 -6.75 -12.96
CA GLU A 199 44.20 -5.64 -12.11
C GLU A 199 43.67 -5.75 -10.68
N GLY A 200 44.52 -5.43 -9.72
CA GLY A 200 44.15 -5.39 -8.32
C GLY A 200 43.39 -4.11 -7.96
N ILE A 201 42.17 -4.25 -7.44
CA ILE A 201 41.37 -3.15 -6.90
C ILE A 201 41.31 -3.29 -5.38
N THR A 202 41.61 -2.20 -4.67
CA THR A 202 41.33 -2.06 -3.23
C THR A 202 40.38 -0.88 -3.02
N VAL A 203 39.39 -1.04 -2.16
CA VAL A 203 38.47 0.01 -1.72
C VAL A 203 38.94 0.45 -0.35
N GLN A 204 39.18 1.74 -0.19
CA GLN A 204 39.73 2.33 1.03
C GLN A 204 38.80 3.41 1.58
N LEU A 205 38.78 3.57 2.90
CA LEU A 205 38.12 4.68 3.58
C LEU A 205 38.96 5.96 3.46
N ASN A 206 38.38 7.09 3.89
CA ASN A 206 39.05 8.39 3.86
C ASN A 206 40.33 8.45 4.72
N ASP A 207 40.50 7.52 5.67
CA ASP A 207 41.70 7.36 6.50
C ASP A 207 42.72 6.36 5.90
N SER A 208 42.53 6.00 4.62
CA SER A 208 43.33 5.03 3.87
C SER A 208 43.22 3.58 4.37
N THR A 209 42.26 3.26 5.24
CA THR A 209 42.01 1.87 5.67
C THR A 209 41.34 1.08 4.55
N VAL A 210 41.93 -0.04 4.13
CA VAL A 210 41.29 -0.95 3.17
C VAL A 210 40.05 -1.61 3.80
N VAL A 211 38.91 -1.49 3.14
CA VAL A 211 37.63 -2.11 3.52
C VAL A 211 37.23 -3.24 2.59
N ASP A 212 37.71 -3.26 1.35
CA ASP A 212 37.46 -4.34 0.42
C ASP A 212 38.57 -4.48 -0.62
N CYS A 213 38.71 -5.64 -1.23
CA CYS A 213 39.61 -5.88 -2.35
C CYS A 213 39.08 -6.98 -3.28
N ASN A 214 39.45 -6.92 -4.55
CA ASN A 214 39.12 -7.99 -5.49
C ASN A 214 40.15 -9.15 -5.42
N PRO A 215 39.83 -10.35 -5.96
CA PRO A 215 40.74 -11.49 -5.96
C PRO A 215 42.07 -11.26 -6.70
N ALA A 216 42.11 -10.32 -7.64
CA ALA A 216 43.37 -9.97 -8.31
C ALA A 216 44.32 -9.20 -7.39
N ALA A 217 43.81 -8.31 -6.54
CA ALA A 217 44.62 -7.63 -5.53
C ALA A 217 45.21 -8.65 -4.54
N GLU A 218 44.44 -9.65 -4.11
CA GLU A 218 44.96 -10.73 -3.26
C GLU A 218 46.12 -11.48 -3.93
N ARG A 219 45.98 -11.83 -5.22
CA ARG A 219 47.02 -12.52 -5.99
C ARG A 219 48.27 -11.67 -6.21
N ILE A 220 48.09 -10.38 -6.54
CA ILE A 220 49.20 -9.46 -6.83
C ILE A 220 49.97 -9.11 -5.55
N LEU A 221 49.25 -8.85 -4.45
CA LEU A 221 49.85 -8.47 -3.17
C LEU A 221 50.28 -9.68 -2.32
N GLY A 222 49.83 -10.89 -2.67
CA GLY A 222 50.15 -12.13 -1.96
C GLY A 222 49.52 -12.21 -0.56
N MET A 223 48.42 -11.49 -0.32
CA MET A 223 47.73 -11.42 0.97
C MET A 223 46.25 -11.72 0.79
N SER A 224 45.62 -12.37 1.77
CA SER A 224 44.16 -12.57 1.73
C SER A 224 43.41 -11.27 2.04
N ARG A 225 42.13 -11.19 1.65
CA ARG A 225 41.23 -10.09 1.95
C ARG A 225 41.18 -9.74 3.43
N ASP A 226 41.18 -10.75 4.30
CA ASP A 226 41.19 -10.54 5.76
C ASP A 226 42.51 -9.96 6.27
N GLN A 227 43.62 -10.24 5.59
CA GLN A 227 44.93 -9.68 5.93
C GLN A 227 45.09 -8.25 5.42
N LEU A 228 44.42 -7.91 4.31
CA LEU A 228 44.39 -6.57 3.71
C LEU A 228 43.39 -5.65 4.42
N ALA A 229 42.24 -6.18 4.83
CA ALA A 229 41.20 -5.42 5.52
C ALA A 229 41.73 -4.81 6.83
N GLY A 230 41.49 -3.51 7.03
CA GLY A 230 41.94 -2.79 8.22
C GLY A 230 43.38 -2.25 8.14
N ARG A 231 44.11 -2.46 7.03
CA ARG A 231 45.48 -1.94 6.86
C ARG A 231 45.53 -0.71 5.96
N THR A 232 46.54 0.11 6.18
CA THR A 232 46.84 1.29 5.36
C THR A 232 47.90 0.96 4.29
N PRO A 233 47.81 1.54 3.09
CA PRO A 233 48.71 1.27 1.95
C PRO A 233 50.17 1.70 2.14
N ILE A 234 50.50 2.32 3.27
CA ILE A 234 51.86 2.74 3.66
C ILE A 234 52.59 1.61 4.43
N ASP A 235 51.99 0.41 4.56
CA ASP A 235 52.68 -0.75 5.14
C ASP A 235 53.95 -1.06 4.29
N PRO A 236 55.16 -1.06 4.89
CA PRO A 236 56.42 -1.30 4.18
C PRO A 236 56.45 -2.59 3.36
N ARG A 237 55.58 -3.56 3.70
CA ARG A 237 55.42 -4.82 2.96
C ARG A 237 54.82 -4.65 1.57
N TRP A 238 54.15 -3.53 1.30
CA TRP A 238 53.46 -3.27 0.03
C TRP A 238 54.40 -2.80 -1.08
N ARG A 239 55.60 -2.31 -0.73
CA ARG A 239 56.60 -1.77 -1.68
C ARG A 239 55.97 -0.79 -2.70
N ALA A 240 55.00 0.00 -2.26
CA ALA A 240 54.34 0.98 -3.10
C ALA A 240 55.33 2.02 -3.61
N ILE A 241 55.30 2.29 -4.91
CA ILE A 241 56.07 3.36 -5.55
C ILE A 241 55.12 4.55 -5.64
N HIS A 242 55.47 5.64 -4.95
CA HIS A 242 54.69 6.88 -4.87
C HIS A 242 55.35 7.99 -5.68
#